data_AF-A0A2V5QL86-F1
#
_entry.id   AF-A0A2V5QL86-F1
#
_cell.length_a   1.000
_cell.length_b   1.000
_cell.length_c   1.000
_cell.angle_alpha   90.00
_cell.angle_beta   90.00
_cell.angle_gamma   90.00
#
_symmetry.space_group_name_H-M   'P 1'
#
loop_
_entity.id
_entity.type
_entity.pdbx_description
1 polymer ?
#
loop_
_entity_poly.entity_id
_entity_poly.type
_entity_poly.pdbx_seq_one_letter_code
_entity_poly.pdbx_strand_id
1 'polypeptide(L)'
;DTLTVNVTPSNAPVITLKPATVLQPNPNHTYRAFTISNMVQSATDDCNGNVINNVVIEKATSDEVENSPGPGDGNTLNDIVIASDCKSVQLRAERDGTMNGRVYLVRLRVSDTSGNTTCATYRVSAPVGRAPAVDSGVHYTVTSTCNTNSCP
;
A
#
# COMPACT_ATOMS: atom_id res chain seq x y z
N ASP A 1 -29.75 36.44 25.30
CA ASP A 1 -28.87 35.38 25.79
C ASP A 1 -28.24 34.71 24.58
N THR A 2 -26.90 34.70 24.48
CA THR A 2 -26.18 34.14 23.34
C THR A 2 -25.38 32.96 23.82
N LEU A 3 -25.77 31.76 23.37
CA LEU A 3 -25.07 30.53 23.67
C LEU A 3 -23.79 30.47 22.81
N THR A 4 -22.63 30.55 23.43
CA THR A 4 -21.35 30.35 22.74
C THR A 4 -21.07 28.85 22.65
N VAL A 5 -21.10 28.29 21.44
CA VAL A 5 -20.69 26.91 21.18
C VAL A 5 -19.22 26.91 20.79
N ASN A 6 -18.37 26.33 21.64
CA ASN A 6 -16.96 26.11 21.31
C ASN A 6 -16.82 24.83 20.49
N VAL A 7 -16.53 24.97 19.20
CA VAL A 7 -16.19 23.85 18.33
C VAL A 7 -14.66 23.68 18.37
N THR A 8 -14.19 22.54 18.88
CA THR A 8 -12.76 22.18 18.82
C THR A 8 -12.42 21.66 17.42
N PRO A 9 -11.28 22.06 16.82
CA PRO A 9 -10.82 21.48 15.56
C PRO A 9 -10.65 19.96 15.67
N SER A 10 -11.13 19.23 14.66
CA SER A 10 -10.96 17.77 14.54
C SER A 10 -9.52 17.46 14.13
N ASN A 11 -8.90 16.48 14.81
CA ASN A 11 -7.55 16.03 14.48
C ASN A 11 -7.57 15.08 13.27
N ALA A 12 -6.43 14.84 12.64
CA ALA A 12 -6.33 13.84 11.58
C ALA A 12 -6.47 12.41 12.15
N PRO A 13 -7.07 11.47 11.39
CA PRO A 13 -7.17 10.09 11.83
C PRO A 13 -5.82 9.44 12.10
N VAL A 14 -5.78 8.48 13.02
CA VAL A 14 -4.62 7.62 13.28
C VAL A 14 -4.80 6.30 12.56
N ILE A 15 -3.79 5.86 11.81
CA ILE A 15 -3.75 4.56 11.14
C ILE A 15 -2.62 3.70 11.74
N THR A 16 -2.95 2.46 12.10
CA THR A 16 -2.00 1.46 12.60
C THR A 16 -1.93 0.32 11.60
N LEU A 17 -0.73 0.07 11.06
CA LEU A 17 -0.50 -1.00 10.11
C LEU A 17 -0.25 -2.35 10.79
N LYS A 18 -0.53 -3.43 10.07
CA LYS A 18 -0.07 -4.77 10.41
C LYS A 18 1.42 -4.93 10.07
N PRO A 19 2.09 -5.99 10.57
CA PRO A 19 3.45 -6.30 10.17
C PRO A 19 3.60 -6.45 8.65
N ALA A 20 4.77 -6.09 8.13
CA ALA A 20 5.12 -6.27 6.72
C ALA A 20 4.99 -7.74 6.29
N THR A 21 4.64 -7.98 5.03
CA THR A 21 4.43 -9.34 4.52
C THR A 21 5.56 -9.79 3.59
N VAL A 22 6.00 -11.02 3.77
CA VAL A 22 6.84 -11.72 2.78
C VAL A 22 5.95 -12.43 1.77
N LEU A 23 6.05 -12.02 0.51
CA LEU A 23 5.42 -12.66 -0.64
C LEU A 23 6.35 -13.74 -1.18
N GLN A 24 6.02 -15.00 -0.92
CA GLN A 24 6.82 -16.12 -1.40
C GLN A 24 6.72 -16.22 -2.93
N PRO A 25 7.84 -16.13 -3.66
CA PRO A 25 7.85 -16.28 -5.10
C PRO A 25 7.36 -17.67 -5.52
N ASN A 26 6.70 -17.78 -6.66
CA ASN A 26 6.28 -19.07 -7.20
C ASN A 26 6.62 -19.21 -8.70
N PRO A 27 6.75 -20.45 -9.21
CA PRO A 27 7.17 -20.67 -10.60
C PRO A 27 6.21 -20.11 -11.66
N ASN A 28 4.96 -19.83 -11.29
CA ASN A 28 3.92 -19.34 -12.20
C ASN A 28 3.72 -17.83 -12.09
N HIS A 29 4.54 -17.14 -11.29
CA HIS A 29 4.49 -15.68 -11.09
C HIS A 29 3.06 -15.21 -10.79
N THR A 30 2.32 -15.93 -9.93
CA THR A 30 0.90 -15.63 -9.70
C THR A 30 0.73 -14.37 -8.85
N TYR A 31 -0.41 -13.70 -9.03
CA TYR A 31 -0.81 -12.62 -8.13
C TYR A 31 -1.13 -13.12 -6.72
N ARG A 32 -0.86 -12.25 -5.75
CA ARG A 32 -1.44 -12.31 -4.42
C ARG A 32 -2.20 -11.03 -4.12
N ALA A 33 -3.47 -11.20 -3.74
CA ALA A 33 -4.31 -10.08 -3.35
C ALA A 33 -4.05 -9.68 -1.89
N PHE A 34 -3.98 -8.37 -1.67
CA PHE A 34 -3.90 -7.73 -0.36
C PHE A 34 -5.05 -6.74 -0.23
N THR A 35 -5.94 -6.98 0.71
CA THR A 35 -7.04 -6.05 1.06
C THR A 35 -6.60 -5.11 2.18
N ILE A 36 -7.39 -4.07 2.45
CA ILE A 36 -7.19 -3.20 3.63
C ILE A 36 -7.04 -4.02 4.93
N SER A 37 -7.83 -5.09 5.11
CA SER A 37 -7.74 -5.92 6.33
C SER A 37 -6.47 -6.76 6.41
N ASN A 38 -5.77 -7.01 5.30
CA ASN A 38 -4.44 -7.61 5.31
C ASN A 38 -3.36 -6.62 5.77
N MET A 39 -3.55 -5.33 5.52
CA MET A 39 -2.52 -4.30 5.69
C MET A 39 -2.71 -3.43 6.95
N VAL A 40 -3.95 -3.20 7.36
CA VAL A 40 -4.32 -2.25 8.42
C VAL A 40 -4.86 -3.00 9.63
N GLN A 41 -4.31 -2.69 10.80
CA GLN A 41 -4.75 -3.24 12.08
C GLN A 41 -5.90 -2.42 12.66
N SER A 42 -5.82 -1.09 12.59
CA SER A 42 -6.88 -0.17 13.01
C SER A 42 -6.75 1.17 12.30
N ALA A 43 -7.87 1.88 12.15
CA ALA A 43 -7.87 3.29 11.83
C ALA A 43 -8.94 3.99 12.68
N THR A 44 -8.54 5.00 13.44
CA THR A 44 -9.41 5.67 14.42
C THR A 44 -9.28 7.17 14.33
N ASP A 45 -10.40 7.85 14.52
CA ASP A 45 -10.54 9.30 14.56
C ASP A 45 -11.16 9.71 15.90
N ASP A 46 -10.77 10.87 16.43
CA ASP A 46 -11.25 11.34 17.74
C ASP A 46 -12.73 11.74 17.72
N CYS A 47 -13.23 12.21 16.57
CA CYS A 47 -14.61 12.66 16.37
C CYS A 47 -15.50 11.56 15.79
N ASN A 48 -14.95 10.71 14.92
CA ASN A 48 -15.70 9.69 14.18
C ASN A 48 -15.52 8.25 14.71
N GLY A 49 -14.59 8.01 15.64
CA GLY A 49 -14.32 6.67 16.15
C GLY A 49 -13.64 5.78 15.12
N ASN A 50 -14.19 4.61 14.80
CA ASN A 50 -13.57 3.70 13.82
C ASN A 50 -13.81 4.17 12.38
N VAL A 51 -12.73 4.49 11.68
CA VAL A 51 -12.74 4.98 10.28
C VAL A 51 -12.03 4.03 9.31
N ILE A 52 -11.88 2.75 9.65
CA ILE A 52 -11.18 1.76 8.80
C ILE A 52 -11.78 1.62 7.39
N ASN A 53 -13.08 1.85 7.26
CA ASN A 53 -13.77 1.80 5.97
C ASN A 53 -13.39 2.98 5.05
N ASN A 54 -12.83 4.06 5.58
CA ASN A 54 -12.38 5.22 4.81
C ASN A 54 -10.96 5.03 4.27
N VAL A 55 -10.24 3.99 4.69
CA VAL A 55 -8.89 3.71 4.19
C VAL A 55 -8.93 3.31 2.72
N VAL A 56 -8.12 3.94 1.89
CA VAL A 56 -7.93 3.61 0.47
C VAL A 56 -6.45 3.41 0.15
N ILE A 57 -6.16 2.66 -0.90
CA ILE A 57 -4.83 2.56 -1.49
C ILE A 57 -4.66 3.74 -2.45
N GLU A 58 -3.68 4.60 -2.19
CA GLU A 58 -3.41 5.80 -3.01
C GLU A 58 -2.56 5.45 -4.23
N LYS A 59 -1.48 4.70 -4.00
CA LYS A 59 -0.55 4.20 -5.01
C LYS A 59 0.22 3.01 -4.45
N ALA A 60 0.83 2.24 -5.33
CA ALA A 60 1.80 1.22 -4.97
C ALA A 60 3.02 1.34 -5.88
N THR A 61 4.21 1.08 -5.32
CA THR A 61 5.48 1.16 -6.03
C THR A 61 6.25 -0.15 -5.93
N SER A 62 7.13 -0.40 -6.89
CA SER A 62 8.15 -1.44 -6.85
C SER A 62 9.53 -0.83 -7.04
N ASP A 63 10.52 -1.43 -6.36
CA ASP A 63 11.93 -1.12 -6.55
C ASP A 63 12.61 -1.90 -7.67
N GLU A 64 11.87 -2.74 -8.38
CA GLU A 64 12.29 -3.33 -9.64
C GLU A 64 11.42 -2.77 -10.77
N VAL A 65 11.94 -2.83 -12.00
CA VAL A 65 11.18 -2.49 -13.19
C VAL A 65 10.12 -3.57 -13.48
N GLU A 66 9.02 -3.16 -14.11
CA GLU A 66 7.92 -4.07 -14.48
C GLU A 66 8.40 -5.20 -15.40
N ASN A 67 9.20 -4.85 -16.40
CA ASN A 67 9.82 -5.82 -17.30
C ASN A 67 11.34 -5.80 -17.07
N SER A 68 11.85 -6.66 -16.18
CA SER A 68 13.30 -6.84 -16.02
C SER A 68 13.75 -7.94 -16.98
N PRO A 69 14.52 -7.65 -18.04
CA PRO A 69 15.02 -8.69 -18.94
C PRO A 69 16.05 -9.58 -18.21
N GLY A 70 15.63 -10.78 -17.81
CA GLY A 70 16.45 -11.75 -17.08
C GLY A 70 16.01 -13.21 -17.27
N PRO A 71 16.92 -14.20 -17.20
CA PRO A 71 16.53 -15.60 -17.34
C PRO A 71 15.60 -16.04 -16.18
N GLY A 72 14.37 -16.45 -16.52
CA GLY A 72 13.35 -16.89 -15.55
C GLY A 72 12.51 -15.75 -14.94
N ASP A 73 12.55 -14.57 -15.57
CA ASP A 73 11.77 -13.38 -15.20
C ASP A 73 10.28 -13.49 -15.51
N GLY A 74 9.91 -14.38 -16.45
CA GLY A 74 8.59 -14.44 -17.02
C GLY A 74 8.15 -13.05 -17.46
N ASN A 75 8.75 -12.46 -18.51
CA ASN A 75 8.34 -11.21 -19.21
C ASN A 75 6.86 -10.80 -19.00
N THR A 76 6.51 -10.32 -17.80
CA THR A 76 5.13 -10.09 -17.41
C THR A 76 4.94 -8.60 -17.20
N LEU A 77 3.73 -8.16 -17.52
CA LEU A 77 3.32 -6.79 -17.33
C LEU A 77 2.23 -6.76 -16.25
N ASN A 78 2.02 -5.61 -15.63
CA ASN A 78 1.09 -5.36 -14.55
C ASN A 78 1.45 -6.04 -13.22
N ASP A 79 2.65 -5.82 -12.71
CA ASP A 79 3.08 -6.42 -11.42
C ASP A 79 2.30 -5.91 -10.22
N ILE A 80 1.66 -4.76 -10.40
CA ILE A 80 0.81 -4.08 -9.44
C ILE A 80 -0.53 -3.80 -10.12
N VAL A 81 -1.61 -4.34 -9.57
CA VAL A 81 -2.98 -4.03 -10.02
C VAL A 81 -3.79 -3.56 -8.83
N ILE A 82 -4.11 -2.27 -8.78
CA ILE A 82 -4.99 -1.71 -7.75
C ILE A 82 -6.43 -1.86 -8.23
N ALA A 83 -7.30 -2.42 -7.38
CA ALA A 83 -8.72 -2.55 -7.70
C ALA A 83 -9.37 -1.17 -7.87
N SER A 84 -10.43 -1.09 -8.68
CA SER A 84 -11.12 0.17 -8.99
C SER A 84 -11.79 0.83 -7.78
N ASP A 85 -12.07 0.06 -6.72
CA ASP A 85 -12.58 0.55 -5.43
C ASP A 85 -11.46 1.03 -4.48
N CYS A 86 -10.20 0.85 -4.87
CA CYS A 86 -9.00 1.17 -4.09
C CYS A 86 -8.92 0.46 -2.73
N LYS A 87 -9.65 -0.66 -2.54
CA LYS A 87 -9.65 -1.44 -1.28
C LYS A 87 -8.78 -2.68 -1.34
N SER A 88 -8.24 -3.01 -2.51
CA SER A 88 -7.30 -4.09 -2.67
C SER A 88 -6.26 -3.82 -3.74
N VAL A 89 -5.11 -4.48 -3.60
CA VAL A 89 -4.04 -4.50 -4.61
C VAL A 89 -3.62 -5.94 -4.83
N GLN A 90 -3.44 -6.32 -6.08
CA GLN A 90 -2.80 -7.56 -6.49
C GLN A 90 -1.33 -7.25 -6.78
N LEU A 91 -0.44 -7.97 -6.08
CA LEU A 91 1.00 -7.89 -6.29
C LEU A 91 1.49 -9.22 -6.86
N ARG A 92 2.31 -9.16 -7.90
CA ARG A 92 2.86 -10.37 -8.51
C ARG A 92 3.94 -10.98 -7.62
N ALA A 93 3.85 -12.30 -7.41
CA ALA A 93 4.80 -13.07 -6.61
C ALA A 93 6.08 -13.38 -7.40
N GLU A 94 6.75 -12.33 -7.85
CA GLU A 94 7.97 -12.41 -8.64
C GLU A 94 8.98 -11.34 -8.21
N ARG A 95 10.16 -11.45 -8.81
CA ARG A 95 11.36 -10.64 -8.60
C ARG A 95 12.42 -11.09 -9.59
N ASP A 96 13.36 -10.22 -9.90
CA ASP A 96 14.57 -10.59 -10.63
C ASP A 96 15.46 -11.49 -9.75
N GLY A 97 15.66 -12.73 -10.18
CA GLY A 97 16.45 -13.72 -9.45
C GLY A 97 17.94 -13.38 -9.33
N THR A 98 18.42 -12.40 -10.09
CA THR A 98 19.82 -11.92 -10.07
C THR A 98 20.03 -10.69 -9.18
N MET A 99 18.95 -10.07 -8.69
CA MET A 99 18.98 -8.90 -7.82
C MET A 99 18.86 -9.27 -6.33
N ASN A 100 18.62 -8.27 -5.49
CA ASN A 100 18.53 -8.37 -4.03
C ASN A 100 17.10 -8.64 -3.52
N GLY A 101 16.17 -9.02 -4.41
CA GLY A 101 14.78 -9.30 -4.11
C GLY A 101 13.90 -8.04 -4.15
N ARG A 102 12.65 -8.22 -4.59
CA ARG A 102 11.72 -7.12 -4.84
C ARG A 102 11.07 -6.61 -3.56
N VAL A 103 10.90 -5.30 -3.46
CA VAL A 103 10.10 -4.62 -2.45
C VAL A 103 8.97 -3.85 -3.13
N TYR A 104 7.76 -4.12 -2.67
CA TYR A 104 6.58 -3.33 -2.95
C TYR A 104 6.25 -2.43 -1.76
N LEU A 105 5.94 -1.17 -2.04
CA LEU A 105 5.44 -0.21 -1.06
C LEU A 105 4.02 0.20 -1.45
N VAL A 106 3.05 -0.14 -0.61
CA VAL A 106 1.63 0.20 -0.81
C VAL A 106 1.31 1.40 0.09
N ARG A 107 1.11 2.57 -0.51
CA ARG A 107 0.74 3.79 0.21
C ARG A 107 -0.77 3.80 0.45
N LEU A 108 -1.14 3.81 1.72
CA LEU A 108 -2.50 3.87 2.22
C LEU A 108 -2.81 5.28 2.69
N ARG A 109 -4.06 5.70 2.51
CA ARG A 109 -4.58 6.98 2.99
C ARG A 109 -5.90 6.75 3.72
N VAL A 110 -6.09 7.42 4.84
CA VAL A 110 -7.37 7.51 5.55
C VAL A 110 -7.78 8.97 5.67
N SER A 111 -9.07 9.26 5.53
CA SER A 111 -9.65 10.58 5.73
C SER A 111 -10.82 10.55 6.70
N ASP A 112 -10.97 11.62 7.48
CA ASP A 112 -12.17 11.86 8.29
C ASP A 112 -13.26 12.60 7.49
N THR A 113 -14.34 12.96 8.17
CA THR A 113 -15.44 13.75 7.62
C THR A 113 -15.12 15.25 7.51
N SER A 114 -14.10 15.72 8.21
CA SER A 114 -13.60 17.10 8.20
C SER A 114 -12.63 17.39 7.05
N GLY A 115 -12.18 16.35 6.35
CA GLY A 115 -11.20 16.42 5.26
C GLY A 115 -9.75 16.24 5.69
N ASN A 116 -9.47 15.98 6.97
CA ASN A 116 -8.12 15.67 7.43
C ASN A 116 -7.69 14.29 6.91
N THR A 117 -6.41 14.14 6.59
CA THR A 117 -5.86 12.91 6.01
C THR A 117 -4.60 12.46 6.71
N THR A 118 -4.46 11.14 6.85
CA THR A 118 -3.22 10.49 7.29
C THR A 118 -2.83 9.40 6.32
N CYS A 119 -1.52 9.26 6.06
CA CYS A 119 -0.99 8.21 5.20
C CYS A 119 -0.02 7.31 5.94
N ALA A 120 0.04 6.07 5.48
CA ALA A 120 1.02 5.10 5.94
C ALA A 120 1.40 4.16 4.79
N THR A 121 2.62 3.63 4.83
CA THR A 121 3.15 2.77 3.79
C THR A 121 3.27 1.33 4.29
N TYR A 122 2.52 0.43 3.69
CA TYR A 122 2.60 -1.00 3.96
C TYR A 122 3.66 -1.65 3.06
N ARG A 123 4.58 -2.41 3.65
CA ARG A 123 5.69 -3.06 2.94
C ARG A 123 5.37 -4.52 2.64
N VAL A 124 5.58 -4.91 1.39
CA VAL A 124 5.57 -6.31 0.93
C VAL A 124 6.89 -6.62 0.25
N SER A 125 7.49 -7.78 0.51
CA SER A 125 8.79 -8.15 -0.07
C SER A 125 8.79 -9.55 -0.66
N ALA A 126 9.44 -9.73 -1.80
CA ALA A 126 9.69 -11.01 -2.44
C ALA A 126 11.20 -11.30 -2.46
N PRO A 127 11.76 -11.94 -1.41
CA PRO A 127 13.20 -12.17 -1.28
C PRO A 127 13.75 -13.18 -2.29
N VAL A 128 15.06 -13.11 -2.53
CA VAL A 128 15.83 -14.14 -3.22
C VAL A 128 16.53 -15.02 -2.18
N GLY A 129 16.19 -16.31 -2.18
CA GLY A 129 16.76 -17.27 -1.24
C GLY A 129 16.39 -16.97 0.23
N ARG A 130 17.40 -16.84 1.09
CA ARG A 130 17.22 -16.63 2.55
C ARG A 130 17.47 -15.19 3.00
N ALA A 131 18.01 -14.34 2.13
CA ALA A 131 18.30 -12.96 2.47
C ALA A 131 17.01 -12.10 2.42
N PRO A 132 16.83 -11.12 3.31
CA PRO A 132 15.75 -10.15 3.18
C PRO A 132 15.87 -9.34 1.89
N ALA A 133 14.73 -8.98 1.29
CA ALA A 133 14.72 -8.06 0.15
C ALA A 133 15.20 -6.66 0.57
N VAL A 134 15.98 -6.01 -0.29
CA VAL A 134 16.54 -4.69 -0.04
C VAL A 134 15.84 -3.66 -0.91
N ASP A 135 15.16 -2.70 -0.26
CA ASP A 135 14.51 -1.60 -0.96
C ASP A 135 15.57 -0.72 -1.63
N SER A 136 15.65 -0.83 -2.96
CA SER A 136 16.65 -0.16 -3.78
C SER A 136 16.17 1.17 -4.36
N GLY A 137 14.99 1.65 -3.95
CA GLY A 137 14.36 2.86 -4.46
C GLY A 137 13.38 2.58 -5.60
N VAL A 138 12.44 3.50 -5.83
CA VAL A 138 11.30 3.26 -6.73
C VAL A 138 11.72 3.23 -8.20
N HIS A 139 11.36 2.15 -8.89
CA HIS A 139 11.53 1.96 -10.33
C HIS A 139 10.21 1.86 -11.10
N TYR A 140 9.13 1.42 -10.44
CA TYR A 140 7.80 1.29 -11.03
C TYR A 140 6.73 1.82 -10.06
N THR A 141 5.71 2.50 -10.58
CA THR A 141 4.63 3.10 -9.78
C THR A 141 3.29 2.95 -10.48
N VAL A 142 2.30 2.46 -9.75
CA VAL A 142 0.89 2.44 -10.16
C VAL A 142 0.10 3.32 -9.20
N THR A 143 -0.59 4.31 -9.76
CA THR A 143 -1.44 5.24 -9.01
C THR A 143 -2.89 4.81 -9.11
N SER A 144 -3.61 4.81 -7.99
CA SER A 144 -5.04 4.47 -7.96
C SER A 144 -5.91 5.60 -8.51
N THR A 145 -7.18 5.28 -8.75
CA THR A 145 -8.24 6.27 -9.01
C THR A 145 -8.65 7.07 -7.76
N CYS A 146 -8.20 6.68 -6.56
CA CYS A 146 -8.51 7.32 -5.29
C CYS A 146 -7.36 8.18 -4.75
N ASN A 147 -6.49 8.67 -5.64
CA ASN A 147 -5.34 9.51 -5.33
C ASN A 147 -5.67 10.97 -4.98
N THR A 148 -6.96 11.34 -4.97
CA THR A 148 -7.43 12.67 -4.55
C THR A 148 -7.08 12.93 -3.09
N ASN A 149 -6.67 14.16 -2.76
CA ASN A 149 -6.22 14.54 -1.41
C ASN A 149 -5.07 13.63 -0.92
N SER A 150 -4.14 13.29 -1.81
CA SER A 150 -2.89 12.60 -1.48
C SER A 150 -2.22 13.30 -0.31
N CYS A 151 -1.75 12.55 0.68
CA CYS A 151 -0.92 13.17 1.70
C CYS A 151 0.35 13.75 1.04
N PRO A 152 0.91 14.83 1.58
CA PRO A 152 2.17 15.38 1.09
C PRO A 152 3.31 14.34 1.01
#